data_AF-A0A9E1BD33-F1
#
_entry.id   AF-A0A9E1BD33-F1
#
_cell.length_a   1.000
_cell.length_b   1.000
_cell.length_c   1.000
_cell.angle_alpha   90.00
_cell.angle_beta   90.00
_cell.angle_gamma   90.00
#
_symmetry.space_group_name_H-M   'P 1'
#
loop_
_entity.id
_entity.type
_entity.pdbx_description
1 polymer ?
#
loop_
_entity_poly.entity_id
_entity_poly.type
_entity_poly.pdbx_seq_one_letter_code
_entity_poly.pdbx_strand_id
1 'polypeptide(L)'
;MVVNEEIRYFRVTPQIVPADQETTITIRSLDPKNGFQNGKKYRLRYFAVDRSGNLPAPLWREREVTAAERSITFTQCFYGEQEHYVYVEGIDVTKNLRFSIYSLEEDLFGTIPLKGDFHMHSNNSDGVDYAPHVPAMCRKIGYDFMALTDHRQYAPSLEAIAAYENVPIDLIMMPGEEVHPDGNNVHMINFGAQISINDYIREHWEEYQKELQEIMRTEKSLEEVSGIGREICASCIWCFRKIRENDGLGIFCHPFWYIPEGCQDLKEVNEYLSRHMPYDAEEILGGYFKQEMFSNDLEIAKLQESYREEKRRGIVGVSDAHSTEKGELFGWYHTIVFTKEADGRGVIDAVKNRYSVAVMHLPGETMHIYGEFRFVKYAHFLAANYFPLHDEMCAEEGYLMYRYWSGNKDPKAAEMLRIIQGQTAEYYRSVFGK
;
A
#
# COMPACT_ATOMS: atom_id res chain seq x y z
N MET A 1 -3.12 15.79 -0.69
CA MET A 1 -2.21 16.76 -0.03
C MET A 1 -1.83 17.83 -1.04
N VAL A 2 -1.59 19.07 -0.62
CA VAL A 2 -1.07 20.11 -1.53
C VAL A 2 0.35 19.73 -1.93
N VAL A 3 0.63 19.63 -3.23
CA VAL A 3 1.98 19.37 -3.74
C VAL A 3 2.88 20.54 -3.35
N ASN A 4 3.94 20.25 -2.60
CA ASN A 4 4.87 21.28 -2.15
C ASN A 4 5.56 21.96 -3.35
N GLU A 5 5.91 23.25 -3.21
CA GLU A 5 6.49 24.04 -4.30
C GLU A 5 7.79 23.43 -4.84
N GLU A 6 8.62 22.83 -3.97
CA GLU A 6 9.84 22.14 -4.39
C GLU A 6 9.53 20.95 -5.31
N ILE A 7 8.47 20.20 -5.03
CA ILE A 7 8.04 19.06 -5.85
C ILE A 7 7.38 19.54 -7.14
N ARG A 8 6.63 20.66 -7.10
CA ARG A 8 5.94 21.20 -8.27
C ARG A 8 6.92 21.80 -9.28
N TYR A 9 7.91 22.56 -8.80
CA TYR A 9 8.74 23.41 -9.64
C TYR A 9 10.18 22.93 -9.81
N PHE A 10 10.57 21.85 -9.14
CA PHE A 10 11.88 21.24 -9.31
C PHE A 10 11.77 19.74 -9.56
N ARG A 11 12.79 19.19 -10.20
CA ARG A 11 12.96 17.74 -10.40
C ARG A 11 14.33 17.35 -9.87
N VAL A 12 14.36 16.41 -8.94
CA VAL A 12 15.58 15.83 -8.37
C VAL A 12 15.77 14.47 -9.01
N THR A 13 16.92 14.27 -9.66
CA THR A 13 17.19 13.05 -10.45
C THR A 13 18.63 12.56 -10.21
N PRO A 14 18.81 11.31 -9.73
CA PRO A 14 17.81 10.52 -9.01
C PRO A 14 17.45 11.14 -7.65
N GLN A 15 16.30 10.77 -7.10
CA GLN A 15 15.85 11.12 -5.76
C GLN A 15 15.91 9.92 -4.78
N ILE A 16 15.90 8.70 -5.31
CA ILE A 16 16.12 7.45 -4.59
C ILE A 16 17.46 6.88 -5.06
N VAL A 17 18.39 6.59 -4.15
CA VAL A 17 19.78 6.24 -4.47
C VAL A 17 20.25 5.01 -3.67
N PRO A 18 21.31 4.31 -4.08
CA PRO A 18 21.87 3.26 -3.26
C PRO A 18 22.59 3.83 -2.03
N ALA A 19 22.45 3.16 -0.89
CA ALA A 19 23.18 3.49 0.34
C ALA A 19 24.68 3.22 0.20
N ASP A 20 25.47 4.04 0.90
CA ASP A 20 26.94 3.95 1.03
C ASP A 20 27.69 4.03 -0.31
N GLN A 21 27.08 4.65 -1.32
CA GLN A 21 27.66 4.84 -2.64
C GLN A 21 27.67 6.32 -3.06
N GLU A 22 28.66 6.69 -3.87
CA GLU A 22 28.67 7.99 -4.55
C GLU A 22 27.64 8.00 -5.68
N THR A 23 26.71 8.95 -5.61
CA THR A 23 25.72 9.17 -6.68
C THR A 23 25.76 10.62 -7.13
N THR A 24 25.67 10.83 -8.43
CA THR A 24 25.52 12.17 -9.03
C THR A 24 24.05 12.54 -9.10
N ILE A 25 23.70 13.65 -8.46
CA ILE A 25 22.34 14.19 -8.44
C ILE A 25 22.27 15.42 -9.31
N THR A 26 21.18 15.55 -10.07
CA THR A 26 20.81 16.76 -10.78
C THR A 26 19.47 17.29 -10.28
N ILE A 27 19.46 18.54 -9.85
CA ILE A 27 18.26 19.28 -9.44
C ILE A 27 17.96 20.30 -10.53
N ARG A 28 16.85 20.11 -11.25
CA ARG A 28 16.44 20.95 -12.37
C ARG A 28 15.23 21.80 -11.99
N SER A 29 15.29 23.10 -12.25
CA SER A 29 14.12 23.97 -12.15
C SER A 29 13.23 23.85 -13.39
N LEU A 30 11.95 23.63 -13.16
CA LEU A 30 10.91 23.61 -14.20
C LEU A 30 10.38 25.02 -14.48
N ASP A 31 10.31 25.88 -13.46
CA ASP A 31 9.93 27.28 -13.61
C ASP A 31 11.10 28.12 -14.14
N PRO A 32 11.00 28.72 -15.35
CA PRO A 32 12.04 29.59 -15.90
C PRO A 32 12.24 30.91 -15.13
N LYS A 33 11.21 31.40 -14.41
CA LYS A 33 11.23 32.71 -13.76
C LYS A 33 11.82 32.64 -12.35
N ASN A 34 11.46 31.61 -11.59
CA ASN A 34 11.83 31.47 -10.18
C ASN A 34 12.84 30.36 -9.90
N GLY A 35 13.44 29.79 -10.96
CA GLY A 35 14.40 28.69 -10.89
C GLY A 35 15.88 29.09 -10.85
N PHE A 36 16.76 28.10 -11.02
CA PHE A 36 18.21 28.30 -11.11
C PHE A 36 18.59 29.10 -12.36
N GLN A 37 19.48 30.08 -12.20
CA GLN A 37 19.91 30.97 -13.28
C GLN A 37 21.28 30.54 -13.80
N ASN A 38 21.39 30.35 -15.11
CA ASN A 38 22.62 29.88 -15.76
C ASN A 38 23.82 30.79 -15.43
N GLY A 39 24.95 30.17 -15.07
CA GLY A 39 26.19 30.86 -14.72
C GLY A 39 26.20 31.46 -13.31
N LYS A 40 25.09 31.42 -12.57
CA LYS A 40 25.06 31.87 -11.16
C LYS A 40 25.59 30.79 -10.23
N LYS A 41 26.27 31.24 -9.18
CA LYS A 41 26.79 30.42 -8.09
C LYS A 41 25.77 30.30 -6.97
N TYR A 42 25.67 29.10 -6.41
CA TYR A 42 24.82 28.74 -5.31
C TYR A 42 25.64 28.04 -4.24
N ARG A 43 25.22 28.20 -2.99
CA ARG A 43 25.77 27.44 -1.87
C ARG A 43 24.92 26.19 -1.68
N LEU A 44 25.55 25.03 -1.76
CA LEU A 44 24.92 23.74 -1.51
C LEU A 44 25.38 23.19 -0.16
N ARG A 45 24.43 22.83 0.70
CA ARG A 45 24.70 22.19 1.99
C ARG A 45 23.99 20.85 2.07
N TYR A 46 24.76 19.78 2.28
CA TYR A 46 24.29 18.41 2.41
C TYR A 46 24.28 17.97 3.87
N PHE A 47 23.24 17.26 4.30
CA PHE A 47 23.08 16.68 5.63
C PHE A 47 22.50 15.26 5.52
N ALA A 48 23.10 14.31 6.21
CA ALA A 48 22.43 13.05 6.58
C ALA A 48 21.48 13.34 7.76
N VAL A 49 20.24 12.86 7.70
CA VAL A 49 19.24 13.13 8.74
C VAL A 49 19.57 12.38 10.03
N ASP A 50 19.86 11.09 9.92
CA ASP A 50 20.35 10.25 11.02
C ASP A 50 21.85 10.47 11.18
N ARG A 51 22.18 11.34 12.13
CA ARG A 51 23.56 11.70 12.46
C ARG A 51 24.18 10.61 13.32
N SER A 52 25.33 10.11 12.92
CA SER A 52 26.15 9.20 13.74
C SER A 52 27.61 9.63 13.70
N GLY A 53 28.27 9.64 14.86
CA GLY A 53 29.71 9.87 14.97
C GLY A 53 30.57 8.74 14.40
N ASN A 54 29.94 7.59 14.08
CA ASN A 54 30.60 6.44 13.46
C ASN A 54 30.50 6.44 11.93
N LEU A 55 29.78 7.40 11.33
CA LEU A 55 29.79 7.55 9.88
C LEU A 55 31.13 8.20 9.47
N PRO A 56 31.82 7.69 8.44
CA PRO A 56 33.09 8.25 7.97
C PRO A 56 32.95 9.64 7.32
N ALA A 57 31.75 10.22 7.29
CA ALA A 57 31.47 11.53 6.71
C ALA A 57 31.23 12.63 7.74
N PRO A 58 31.64 13.88 7.44
CA PRO A 58 31.30 15.02 8.27
C PRO A 58 29.78 15.18 8.38
N LEU A 59 29.30 15.65 9.54
CA LEU A 59 27.88 15.88 9.86
C LEU A 59 27.12 16.67 8.79
N TRP A 60 27.84 17.48 8.02
CA TRP A 60 27.37 18.19 6.85
C TRP A 60 28.54 18.45 5.90
N ARG A 61 28.25 18.69 4.63
CA ARG A 61 29.21 19.19 3.65
C ARG A 61 28.67 20.45 3.00
N GLU A 62 29.54 21.41 2.75
CA GLU A 62 29.21 22.60 2.00
C GLU A 62 30.15 22.76 0.82
N ARG A 63 29.58 23.18 -0.30
CA ARG A 63 30.32 23.47 -1.52
C ARG A 63 29.59 24.54 -2.32
N GLU A 64 30.36 25.26 -3.12
CA GLU A 64 29.81 26.13 -4.15
C GLU A 64 29.52 25.32 -5.41
N VAL A 65 28.37 25.57 -6.03
CA VAL A 65 27.94 24.94 -7.29
C VAL A 65 27.51 26.03 -8.25
N THR A 66 27.78 25.84 -9.55
CA THR A 66 27.35 26.79 -10.59
C THR A 66 26.19 26.16 -11.35
N ALA A 67 25.08 26.90 -11.47
CA ALA A 67 23.94 26.41 -12.22
C ALA A 67 24.21 26.47 -13.73
N ALA A 68 23.84 25.41 -14.43
CA ALA A 68 23.89 25.30 -15.88
C ALA A 68 22.58 24.68 -16.38
N GLU A 69 22.05 25.19 -17.49
CA GLU A 69 20.79 24.71 -18.07
C GLU A 69 19.61 24.64 -17.06
N ARG A 70 19.51 25.64 -16.18
CA ARG A 70 18.55 25.73 -15.08
C ARG A 70 18.65 24.55 -14.10
N SER A 71 19.83 23.97 -13.98
CA SER A 71 20.08 22.80 -13.15
C SER A 71 21.33 22.98 -12.29
N ILE A 72 21.35 22.31 -11.15
CA ILE A 72 22.51 22.14 -10.30
C ILE A 72 22.83 20.65 -10.25
N THR A 73 24.07 20.29 -10.58
CA THR A 73 24.55 18.91 -10.54
C THR A 73 25.70 18.78 -9.56
N PHE A 74 25.66 17.75 -8.71
CA PHE A 74 26.69 17.49 -7.71
C PHE A 74 26.80 15.99 -7.42
N THR A 75 28.00 15.54 -7.02
CA THR A 75 28.25 14.17 -6.56
C THR A 75 28.41 14.12 -5.05
N GLN A 76 27.75 13.16 -4.42
CA GLN A 76 27.77 12.96 -2.98
C GLN A 76 27.67 11.46 -2.66
N CYS A 77 28.38 11.03 -1.61
CA CYS A 77 28.18 9.71 -1.02
C CYS A 77 27.02 9.77 -0.02
N PHE A 78 26.00 8.93 -0.19
CA PHE A 78 24.78 8.90 0.61
C PHE A 78 24.84 7.76 1.62
N TYR A 79 25.31 8.05 2.84
CA TYR A 79 25.64 7.02 3.82
C TYR A 79 24.42 6.43 4.54
N GLY A 80 24.40 5.10 4.69
CA GLY A 80 23.34 4.32 5.34
C GLY A 80 21.98 4.43 4.65
N GLU A 81 21.00 3.64 5.09
CA GLU A 81 19.62 3.76 4.64
C GLU A 81 18.86 4.86 5.40
N GLN A 82 18.67 6.02 4.76
CA GLN A 82 18.02 7.18 5.39
C GLN A 82 17.65 8.28 4.38
N GLU A 83 16.91 9.26 4.88
CA GLU A 83 16.71 10.53 4.19
C GLU A 83 17.95 11.43 4.32
N HIS A 84 18.21 12.22 3.28
CA HIS A 84 19.28 13.21 3.18
C HIS A 84 18.70 14.54 2.73
N TYR A 85 19.11 15.62 3.40
CA TYR A 85 18.72 16.97 3.03
C TYR A 85 19.81 17.67 2.23
N VAL A 86 19.39 18.28 1.12
CA VAL A 86 20.21 19.16 0.30
C VAL A 86 19.57 20.53 0.30
N TYR A 87 20.23 21.47 0.97
CA TYR A 87 19.85 22.88 0.95
C TYR A 87 20.60 23.59 -0.17
N VAL A 88 19.87 24.35 -0.96
CA VAL A 88 20.43 25.23 -1.98
C VAL A 88 20.03 26.67 -1.66
N GLU A 89 21.04 27.49 -1.42
CA GLU A 89 20.88 28.89 -1.07
C GLU A 89 21.48 29.75 -2.20
N GLY A 90 20.66 30.61 -2.79
CA GLY A 90 21.12 31.61 -3.74
C GLY A 90 21.71 32.80 -2.98
N ILE A 91 22.92 33.23 -3.35
CA ILE A 91 23.56 34.41 -2.74
C ILE A 91 22.69 35.68 -2.93
N ASP A 92 21.90 35.73 -4.01
CA ASP A 92 21.03 36.86 -4.39
C ASP A 92 19.53 36.54 -4.38
N VAL A 93 19.11 35.35 -3.91
CA VAL A 93 17.71 34.90 -3.97
C VAL A 93 17.24 34.62 -2.54
N THR A 94 16.24 35.36 -2.08
CA THR A 94 15.66 35.31 -0.72
C THR A 94 14.98 33.99 -0.35
N LYS A 95 15.23 32.89 -1.07
CA LYS A 95 14.56 31.60 -0.87
C LYS A 95 15.58 30.49 -0.68
N ASN A 96 15.56 29.91 0.52
CA ASN A 96 16.30 28.69 0.84
C ASN A 96 15.47 27.50 0.37
N LEU A 97 15.98 26.74 -0.61
CA LEU A 97 15.32 25.54 -1.10
C LEU A 97 15.87 24.33 -0.33
N ARG A 98 14.99 23.40 0.05
CA ARG A 98 15.38 22.13 0.67
C ARG A 98 14.85 20.98 -0.17
N PHE A 99 15.75 20.10 -0.58
CA PHE A 99 15.44 18.88 -1.30
C PHE A 99 15.71 17.67 -0.43
N SER A 100 14.84 16.67 -0.52
CA SER A 100 15.01 15.37 0.12
C SER A 100 15.43 14.33 -0.91
N ILE A 101 16.42 13.53 -0.55
CA ILE A 101 16.91 12.35 -1.29
C ILE A 101 16.92 11.19 -0.31
N TYR A 102 16.53 9.99 -0.71
CA TYR A 102 16.54 8.82 0.17
C TYR A 102 17.50 7.77 -0.36
N SER A 103 18.38 7.25 0.50
CA SER A 103 19.24 6.12 0.16
C SER A 103 18.69 4.81 0.72
N LEU A 104 18.79 3.73 -0.05
CA LEU A 104 18.28 2.41 0.29
C LEU A 104 19.39 1.36 0.28
N GLU A 105 19.30 0.38 1.20
CA GLU A 105 20.11 -0.85 1.14
C GLU A 105 19.66 -1.75 -0.02
N GLU A 106 20.51 -2.71 -0.39
CA GLU A 106 20.36 -3.56 -1.58
C GLU A 106 19.03 -4.32 -1.66
N ASP A 107 18.46 -4.73 -0.52
CA ASP A 107 17.21 -5.50 -0.49
C ASP A 107 15.97 -4.67 -0.86
N LEU A 108 16.00 -3.36 -0.54
CA LEU A 108 14.90 -2.42 -0.81
C LEU A 108 15.18 -1.57 -2.05
N PHE A 109 16.45 -1.35 -2.38
CA PHE A 109 16.87 -0.69 -3.61
C PHE A 109 16.52 -1.56 -4.82
N GLY A 110 15.68 -1.02 -5.71
CA GLY A 110 15.18 -1.75 -6.89
C GLY A 110 13.77 -2.33 -6.69
N THR A 111 13.18 -2.16 -5.51
CA THR A 111 11.74 -2.38 -5.33
C THR A 111 10.95 -1.19 -5.91
N ILE A 112 9.70 -1.43 -6.26
CA ILE A 112 8.71 -0.46 -6.73
C ILE A 112 7.70 -0.29 -5.59
N PRO A 113 7.51 0.93 -5.05
CA PRO A 113 6.46 1.18 -4.09
C PRO A 113 5.10 1.26 -4.80
N LEU A 114 4.16 0.41 -4.42
CA LEU A 114 2.78 0.43 -4.90
C LEU A 114 1.84 0.71 -3.74
N LYS A 115 0.89 1.61 -3.95
CA LYS A 115 -0.14 1.99 -2.97
C LYS A 115 -1.45 1.29 -3.31
N GLY A 116 -2.19 0.73 -2.36
CA GLY A 116 -3.43 0.04 -2.70
C GLY A 116 -4.21 -0.48 -1.50
N ASP A 117 -5.31 -1.14 -1.81
CA ASP A 117 -6.29 -1.59 -0.81
C ASP A 117 -6.73 -3.03 -1.10
N PHE A 118 -6.93 -3.81 -0.04
CA PHE A 118 -7.26 -5.22 -0.12
C PHE A 118 -8.72 -5.51 0.21
N HIS A 119 -9.47 -4.56 0.80
CA HIS A 119 -10.78 -4.81 1.39
C HIS A 119 -11.77 -3.67 1.09
N MET A 120 -12.70 -3.89 0.16
CA MET A 120 -13.74 -2.93 -0.25
C MET A 120 -14.97 -3.64 -0.81
N HIS A 121 -16.12 -2.98 -0.70
CA HIS A 121 -17.44 -3.56 -1.00
C HIS A 121 -18.15 -2.81 -2.12
N SER A 122 -18.84 -3.57 -2.98
CA SER A 122 -19.75 -3.03 -3.99
C SER A 122 -21.21 -3.27 -3.60
N ASN A 123 -22.14 -2.81 -4.42
CA ASN A 123 -23.56 -3.04 -4.24
C ASN A 123 -24.02 -4.49 -4.51
N ASN A 124 -23.10 -5.40 -4.79
CA ASN A 124 -23.37 -6.83 -4.85
C ASN A 124 -23.36 -7.50 -3.47
N SER A 125 -22.82 -6.84 -2.45
CA SER A 125 -22.99 -7.20 -1.03
C SER A 125 -23.73 -6.08 -0.29
N ASP A 126 -23.02 -5.24 0.45
CA ASP A 126 -23.56 -4.18 1.30
C ASP A 126 -22.93 -2.80 1.07
N GLY A 127 -22.05 -2.69 0.08
CA GLY A 127 -21.64 -1.41 -0.50
C GLY A 127 -22.76 -0.74 -1.30
N VAL A 128 -22.51 0.47 -1.80
CA VAL A 128 -23.48 1.24 -2.59
C VAL A 128 -23.06 1.45 -4.04
N ASP A 129 -21.78 1.29 -4.33
CA ASP A 129 -21.19 1.58 -5.64
C ASP A 129 -21.21 0.33 -6.54
N TYR A 130 -21.40 0.53 -7.85
CA TYR A 130 -21.33 -0.58 -8.81
C TYR A 130 -19.91 -1.13 -8.89
N ALA A 131 -19.74 -2.45 -9.01
CA ALA A 131 -18.41 -3.07 -9.05
C ALA A 131 -17.46 -2.43 -10.10
N PRO A 132 -17.88 -2.16 -11.36
CA PRO A 132 -17.03 -1.45 -12.33
C PRO A 132 -16.71 0.02 -12.03
N HIS A 133 -17.45 0.66 -11.12
CA HIS A 133 -17.22 2.05 -10.71
C HIS A 133 -16.00 2.17 -9.78
N VAL A 134 -15.87 1.22 -8.85
CA VAL A 134 -14.88 1.27 -7.76
C VAL A 134 -13.43 1.34 -8.26
N PRO A 135 -12.97 0.58 -9.28
CA PRO A 135 -11.60 0.68 -9.78
C PRO A 135 -11.20 2.08 -10.24
N ALA A 136 -12.11 2.78 -10.94
CA ALA A 136 -11.85 4.14 -11.38
C ALA A 136 -11.69 5.11 -10.21
N MET A 137 -12.45 4.92 -9.14
CA MET A 137 -12.34 5.74 -7.92
C MET A 137 -11.07 5.41 -7.14
N CYS A 138 -10.68 4.12 -7.06
CA CYS A 138 -9.42 3.69 -6.48
C CYS A 138 -8.25 4.37 -7.18
N ARG A 139 -8.26 4.34 -8.51
CA ARG A 139 -7.21 4.99 -9.29
C ARG A 139 -7.23 6.51 -9.09
N LYS A 140 -8.40 7.13 -8.95
CA LYS A 140 -8.52 8.58 -8.67
C LYS A 140 -7.82 9.03 -7.38
N ILE A 141 -7.73 8.14 -6.38
CA ILE A 141 -7.08 8.44 -5.09
C ILE A 141 -5.63 7.94 -5.01
N GLY A 142 -5.05 7.52 -6.14
CA GLY A 142 -3.65 7.13 -6.22
C GLY A 142 -3.37 5.66 -5.94
N TYR A 143 -4.37 4.77 -5.98
CA TYR A 143 -4.11 3.34 -5.88
C TYR A 143 -3.51 2.78 -7.17
N ASP A 144 -2.54 1.90 -7.00
CA ASP A 144 -1.86 1.08 -7.99
C ASP A 144 -2.38 -0.35 -8.01
N PHE A 145 -2.93 -0.83 -6.89
CA PHE A 145 -3.60 -2.13 -6.84
C PHE A 145 -4.88 -2.09 -6.00
N MET A 146 -5.80 -3.00 -6.30
CA MET A 146 -7.03 -3.18 -5.53
C MET A 146 -7.62 -4.59 -5.70
N ALA A 147 -8.46 -5.01 -4.76
CA ALA A 147 -9.48 -6.05 -4.96
C ALA A 147 -10.84 -5.56 -4.45
N LEU A 148 -11.91 -5.94 -5.16
CA LEU A 148 -13.24 -5.93 -4.57
C LEU A 148 -13.40 -7.25 -3.83
N THR A 149 -13.92 -7.18 -2.62
CA THR A 149 -14.00 -8.32 -1.70
C THR A 149 -15.40 -8.40 -1.10
N ASP A 150 -16.42 -8.33 -1.96
CA ASP A 150 -17.81 -8.41 -1.54
C ASP A 150 -18.07 -9.64 -0.65
N HIS A 151 -18.89 -9.45 0.40
CA HIS A 151 -19.25 -10.51 1.33
C HIS A 151 -19.80 -11.74 0.60
N ARG A 152 -19.09 -12.88 0.71
CA ARG A 152 -19.48 -14.17 0.13
C ARG A 152 -19.56 -14.19 -1.40
N GLN A 153 -19.05 -13.16 -2.09
CA GLN A 153 -19.22 -12.99 -3.53
C GLN A 153 -17.88 -12.71 -4.22
N TYR A 154 -17.45 -13.62 -5.09
CA TYR A 154 -16.25 -13.46 -5.89
C TYR A 154 -16.51 -12.81 -7.26
N ALA A 155 -17.70 -13.04 -7.82
CA ALA A 155 -18.10 -12.54 -9.14
C ALA A 155 -17.97 -11.00 -9.32
N PRO A 156 -18.25 -10.14 -8.32
CA PRO A 156 -18.10 -8.69 -8.48
C PRO A 156 -16.67 -8.24 -8.80
N SER A 157 -15.66 -8.90 -8.24
CA SER A 157 -14.25 -8.62 -8.57
C SER A 157 -13.94 -8.92 -10.04
N LEU A 158 -14.50 -10.02 -10.57
CA LEU A 158 -14.37 -10.39 -11.98
C LEU A 158 -15.13 -9.44 -12.90
N GLU A 159 -16.31 -8.97 -12.48
CA GLU A 159 -17.08 -7.95 -13.20
C GLU A 159 -16.28 -6.65 -13.34
N ALA A 160 -15.66 -6.19 -12.25
CA ALA A 160 -14.81 -5.01 -12.24
C ALA A 160 -13.60 -5.17 -13.17
N ILE A 161 -12.92 -6.33 -13.14
CA ILE A 161 -11.80 -6.64 -14.04
C ILE A 161 -12.25 -6.62 -15.52
N ALA A 162 -13.34 -7.32 -15.83
CA ALA A 162 -13.88 -7.43 -17.18
C ALA A 162 -14.30 -6.06 -17.76
N ALA A 163 -14.73 -5.13 -16.92
CA ALA A 163 -15.10 -3.78 -17.35
C ALA A 163 -13.94 -3.02 -18.02
N TYR A 164 -12.69 -3.32 -17.65
CA TYR A 164 -11.49 -2.63 -18.15
C TYR A 164 -10.52 -3.53 -18.94
N GLU A 165 -10.82 -4.82 -19.16
CA GLU A 165 -9.93 -5.79 -19.82
C GLU A 165 -9.44 -5.36 -21.23
N ASN A 166 -10.21 -4.52 -21.92
CA ASN A 166 -9.96 -4.12 -23.31
C ASN A 166 -9.34 -2.71 -23.43
N VAL A 167 -8.93 -2.10 -22.33
CA VAL A 167 -8.32 -0.78 -22.31
C VAL A 167 -7.03 -0.81 -21.48
N PRO A 168 -5.93 -0.23 -21.99
CA PRO A 168 -4.69 -0.22 -21.22
C PRO A 168 -4.82 0.74 -20.05
N ILE A 169 -4.64 0.19 -18.86
CA ILE A 169 -4.57 0.92 -17.60
C ILE A 169 -3.40 0.37 -16.77
N ASP A 170 -2.93 1.16 -15.82
CA ASP A 170 -1.84 0.80 -14.91
C ASP A 170 -2.35 0.20 -13.59
N LEU A 171 -3.65 0.29 -13.28
CA LEU A 171 -4.24 -0.26 -12.06
C LEU A 171 -4.24 -1.79 -12.09
N ILE A 172 -3.59 -2.41 -11.10
CA ILE A 172 -3.59 -3.85 -10.87
C ILE A 172 -4.89 -4.23 -10.14
N MET A 173 -5.80 -4.87 -10.86
CA MET A 173 -7.04 -5.39 -10.27
C MET A 173 -6.89 -6.89 -10.01
N MET A 174 -7.09 -7.28 -8.75
CA MET A 174 -7.03 -8.68 -8.35
C MET A 174 -8.45 -9.23 -8.14
N PRO A 175 -8.70 -10.48 -8.54
CA PRO A 175 -9.90 -11.17 -8.11
C PRO A 175 -9.93 -11.26 -6.59
N GLY A 176 -11.11 -11.24 -6.00
CA GLY A 176 -11.25 -11.34 -4.56
C GLY A 176 -12.68 -11.51 -4.10
N GLU A 177 -12.79 -11.84 -2.83
CA GLU A 177 -14.03 -11.95 -2.05
C GLU A 177 -13.68 -11.86 -0.57
N GLU A 178 -14.68 -11.59 0.24
CA GLU A 178 -14.58 -11.85 1.67
C GLU A 178 -15.27 -13.18 2.01
N VAL A 179 -14.52 -14.04 2.69
CA VAL A 179 -14.86 -15.45 2.95
C VAL A 179 -15.57 -15.58 4.28
N HIS A 180 -16.85 -15.98 4.23
CA HIS A 180 -17.68 -16.21 5.42
C HIS A 180 -18.29 -17.62 5.38
N PRO A 181 -17.58 -18.65 5.86
CA PRO A 181 -18.13 -20.00 5.95
C PRO A 181 -19.33 -20.05 6.90
N ASP A 182 -20.32 -20.91 6.61
CA ASP A 182 -21.47 -21.06 7.50
C ASP A 182 -21.04 -21.56 8.90
N GLY A 183 -21.53 -20.87 9.95
CA GLY A 183 -21.14 -21.14 11.34
C GLY A 183 -19.80 -20.52 11.76
N ASN A 184 -19.13 -19.80 10.87
CA ASN A 184 -17.90 -19.06 11.14
C ASN A 184 -18.17 -17.55 11.00
N ASN A 185 -17.96 -16.81 12.08
CA ASN A 185 -18.13 -15.36 12.15
C ASN A 185 -16.85 -14.58 11.86
N VAL A 186 -15.71 -15.26 11.70
CA VAL A 186 -14.44 -14.64 11.35
C VAL A 186 -14.46 -14.21 9.89
N HIS A 187 -14.15 -12.95 9.67
CA HIS A 187 -14.01 -12.36 8.35
C HIS A 187 -12.58 -12.59 7.81
N MET A 188 -12.47 -12.99 6.55
CA MET A 188 -11.21 -13.34 5.91
C MET A 188 -11.20 -12.88 4.46
N ILE A 189 -10.18 -12.13 4.04
CA ILE A 189 -10.02 -11.80 2.61
C ILE A 189 -9.32 -12.94 1.87
N ASN A 190 -9.92 -13.32 0.75
CA ASN A 190 -9.25 -14.01 -0.33
C ASN A 190 -8.83 -12.98 -1.39
N PHE A 191 -7.53 -12.69 -1.48
CA PHE A 191 -6.97 -11.77 -2.47
C PHE A 191 -6.18 -12.53 -3.53
N GLY A 192 -6.71 -12.59 -4.75
CA GLY A 192 -6.02 -13.10 -5.93
C GLY A 192 -5.99 -14.63 -6.10
N ALA A 193 -6.72 -15.41 -5.28
CA ALA A 193 -6.80 -16.85 -5.55
C ALA A 193 -7.52 -17.13 -6.87
N GLN A 194 -7.24 -18.28 -7.48
CA GLN A 194 -7.83 -18.66 -8.77
C GLN A 194 -9.32 -19.06 -8.68
N ILE A 195 -9.84 -19.29 -7.47
CA ILE A 195 -11.21 -19.73 -7.22
C ILE A 195 -11.86 -18.92 -6.09
N SER A 196 -13.20 -18.95 -6.05
CA SER A 196 -13.96 -18.57 -4.87
C SER A 196 -13.96 -19.72 -3.85
N ILE A 197 -13.60 -19.40 -2.61
CA ILE A 197 -13.68 -20.28 -1.45
C ILE A 197 -15.13 -20.45 -1.01
N ASN A 198 -15.94 -19.39 -1.02
CA ASN A 198 -17.36 -19.49 -0.65
C ASN A 198 -18.13 -20.37 -1.63
N ASP A 199 -17.89 -20.20 -2.93
CA ASP A 199 -18.52 -21.03 -3.98
C ASP A 199 -18.03 -22.48 -3.87
N TYR A 200 -16.72 -22.69 -3.66
CA TYR A 200 -16.17 -24.03 -3.46
C TYR A 200 -16.81 -24.75 -2.27
N ILE A 201 -16.93 -24.09 -1.11
CA ILE A 201 -17.59 -24.68 0.07
C ILE A 201 -19.03 -25.09 -0.25
N ARG A 202 -19.77 -24.24 -0.97
CA ARG A 202 -21.17 -24.50 -1.32
C ARG A 202 -21.33 -25.64 -2.32
N GLU A 203 -20.45 -25.73 -3.30
CA GLU A 203 -20.47 -26.76 -4.35
C GLU A 203 -19.90 -28.10 -3.87
N HIS A 204 -18.95 -28.06 -2.93
CA HIS A 204 -18.21 -29.21 -2.41
C HIS A 204 -18.44 -29.41 -0.91
N TRP A 205 -19.66 -29.21 -0.43
CA TRP A 205 -19.99 -29.22 1.01
C TRP A 205 -19.55 -30.49 1.75
N GLU A 206 -19.79 -31.68 1.19
CA GLU A 206 -19.40 -32.94 1.82
C GLU A 206 -17.88 -33.09 1.94
N GLU A 207 -17.13 -32.59 0.95
CA GLU A 207 -15.68 -32.58 0.94
C GLU A 207 -15.15 -31.60 2.00
N TYR A 208 -15.67 -30.37 2.01
CA TYR A 208 -15.34 -29.37 3.03
C TYR A 208 -15.56 -29.90 4.44
N GLN A 209 -16.73 -30.51 4.72
CA GLN A 209 -17.03 -31.09 6.02
C GLN A 209 -16.06 -32.22 6.40
N LYS A 210 -15.70 -33.08 5.45
CA LYS A 210 -14.73 -34.15 5.69
C LYS A 210 -13.34 -33.59 6.00
N GLU A 211 -12.86 -32.61 5.24
CA GLU A 211 -11.56 -31.98 5.46
C GLU A 211 -11.53 -31.19 6.78
N LEU A 212 -12.62 -30.51 7.13
CA LEU A 212 -12.78 -29.82 8.41
C LEU A 212 -12.65 -30.79 9.59
N GLN A 213 -13.33 -31.95 9.53
CA GLN A 213 -13.21 -32.99 10.57
C GLN A 213 -11.80 -33.56 10.66
N GLU A 214 -11.12 -33.73 9.51
CA GLU A 214 -9.73 -34.17 9.51
C GLU A 214 -8.82 -33.13 10.18
N ILE A 215 -8.97 -31.84 9.86
CA ILE A 215 -8.24 -30.75 10.53
C ILE A 215 -8.49 -30.80 12.04
N MET A 216 -9.75 -30.90 12.48
CA MET A 216 -10.09 -31.00 13.90
C MET A 216 -9.45 -32.19 14.61
N ARG A 217 -9.20 -33.29 13.88
CA ARG A 217 -8.56 -34.52 14.40
C ARG A 217 -7.04 -34.43 14.41
N THR A 218 -6.43 -33.79 13.41
CA THR A 218 -4.97 -33.82 13.22
C THR A 218 -4.24 -32.59 13.72
N GLU A 219 -4.90 -31.43 13.76
CA GLU A 219 -4.27 -30.18 14.13
C GLU A 219 -4.21 -30.05 15.65
N LYS A 220 -3.04 -30.34 16.23
CA LYS A 220 -2.86 -30.43 17.68
C LYS A 220 -3.06 -29.10 18.39
N SER A 221 -2.74 -27.97 17.74
CA SER A 221 -2.93 -26.63 18.32
C SER A 221 -4.40 -26.36 18.67
N LEU A 222 -5.35 -27.00 17.98
CA LEU A 222 -6.79 -26.88 18.27
C LEU A 222 -7.20 -27.47 19.64
N GLU A 223 -6.31 -28.18 20.34
CA GLU A 223 -6.54 -28.60 21.73
C GLU A 223 -6.57 -27.41 22.71
N GLU A 224 -6.01 -26.27 22.33
CA GLU A 224 -6.03 -25.03 23.12
C GLU A 224 -7.41 -24.35 23.16
N VAL A 225 -8.29 -24.70 22.22
CA VAL A 225 -9.62 -24.09 22.02
C VAL A 225 -10.69 -25.16 22.18
N SER A 226 -11.81 -24.80 22.79
CA SER A 226 -12.90 -25.74 23.10
C SER A 226 -14.24 -25.29 22.52
N GLY A 227 -15.18 -26.22 22.42
CA GLY A 227 -16.54 -25.95 21.91
C GLY A 227 -16.53 -25.38 20.50
N ILE A 228 -17.43 -24.43 20.24
CA ILE A 228 -17.62 -23.82 18.92
C ILE A 228 -16.36 -23.09 18.40
N GLY A 229 -15.54 -22.53 19.30
CA GLY A 229 -14.28 -21.89 18.92
C GLY A 229 -13.31 -22.85 18.23
N ARG A 230 -13.33 -24.15 18.59
CA ARG A 230 -12.49 -25.17 17.95
C ARG A 230 -12.89 -25.40 16.49
N GLU A 231 -14.19 -25.42 16.22
CA GLU A 231 -14.75 -25.59 14.87
C GLU A 231 -14.47 -24.35 14.01
N ILE A 232 -14.65 -23.15 14.58
CA ILE A 232 -14.33 -21.88 13.93
C ILE A 232 -12.84 -21.83 13.56
N CYS A 233 -11.92 -22.11 14.49
CA CYS A 233 -10.48 -22.13 14.20
C CYS A 233 -10.12 -23.16 13.11
N ALA A 234 -10.73 -24.34 13.13
CA ALA A 234 -10.53 -25.34 12.08
C ALA A 234 -11.01 -24.83 10.71
N SER A 235 -12.15 -24.14 10.66
CA SER A 235 -12.70 -23.52 9.45
C SER A 235 -11.78 -22.43 8.91
N CYS A 236 -11.23 -21.56 9.76
CA CYS A 236 -10.26 -20.55 9.35
C CYS A 236 -8.98 -21.19 8.78
N ILE A 237 -8.44 -22.22 9.44
CA ILE A 237 -7.27 -22.96 8.93
C ILE A 237 -7.55 -23.54 7.55
N TRP A 238 -8.72 -24.14 7.36
CA TRP A 238 -9.13 -24.69 6.07
C TRP A 238 -9.19 -23.59 5.00
N CYS A 239 -9.84 -22.46 5.28
CA CYS A 239 -9.99 -21.36 4.34
C CYS A 239 -8.64 -20.79 3.93
N PHE A 240 -7.76 -20.46 4.88
CA PHE A 240 -6.43 -19.92 4.56
C PHE A 240 -5.55 -20.91 3.80
N ARG A 241 -5.64 -22.22 4.11
CA ARG A 241 -4.96 -23.25 3.31
C ARG A 241 -5.50 -23.31 1.89
N LYS A 242 -6.82 -23.30 1.71
CA LYS A 242 -7.46 -23.36 0.40
C LYS A 242 -7.17 -22.12 -0.45
N ILE A 243 -7.12 -20.92 0.15
CA ILE A 243 -6.68 -19.69 -0.53
C ILE A 243 -5.24 -19.86 -1.03
N ARG A 244 -4.33 -20.33 -0.17
CA ARG A 244 -2.92 -20.52 -0.50
C ARG A 244 -2.70 -21.61 -1.56
N GLU A 245 -3.48 -22.69 -1.50
CA GLU A 245 -3.50 -23.78 -2.52
C GLU A 245 -3.86 -23.26 -3.91
N ASN A 246 -4.59 -22.15 -3.99
CA ASN A 246 -5.03 -21.51 -5.23
C ASN A 246 -4.29 -20.20 -5.51
N ASP A 247 -3.04 -20.08 -5.03
CA ASP A 247 -2.11 -18.96 -5.25
C ASP A 247 -2.50 -17.60 -4.65
N GLY A 248 -3.57 -17.54 -3.87
CA GLY A 248 -4.04 -16.30 -3.23
C GLY A 248 -3.24 -15.89 -1.98
N LEU A 249 -3.59 -14.70 -1.49
CA LEU A 249 -3.18 -14.15 -0.20
C LEU A 249 -4.39 -14.19 0.75
N GLY A 250 -4.27 -14.96 1.82
CA GLY A 250 -5.28 -15.03 2.88
C GLY A 250 -5.03 -13.99 3.97
N ILE A 251 -5.97 -13.08 4.19
CA ILE A 251 -5.85 -11.99 5.18
C ILE A 251 -6.87 -12.19 6.30
N PHE A 252 -6.42 -12.07 7.55
CA PHE A 252 -7.30 -12.05 8.72
C PHE A 252 -7.78 -10.63 8.99
N CYS A 253 -9.11 -10.44 9.02
CA CYS A 253 -9.74 -9.13 9.00
C CYS A 253 -10.13 -8.62 10.38
N HIS A 254 -9.91 -7.31 10.59
CA HIS A 254 -10.44 -6.47 11.66
C HIS A 254 -10.78 -7.20 12.99
N PRO A 255 -9.80 -7.88 13.64
CA PRO A 255 -10.02 -8.80 14.77
C PRO A 255 -10.64 -8.15 16.00
N PHE A 256 -10.58 -6.83 16.10
CA PHE A 256 -11.15 -6.07 17.22
C PHE A 256 -12.41 -5.29 16.80
N TRP A 257 -13.22 -5.82 15.87
CA TRP A 257 -14.50 -5.20 15.53
C TRP A 257 -15.51 -5.38 16.67
N TYR A 258 -15.93 -4.26 17.27
CA TYR A 258 -16.92 -4.23 18.34
C TYR A 258 -18.29 -3.81 17.81
N ILE A 259 -19.25 -4.72 17.92
CA ILE A 259 -20.68 -4.48 17.71
C ILE A 259 -21.37 -4.23 19.06
N PRO A 260 -22.65 -3.81 19.10
CA PRO A 260 -23.35 -3.52 20.37
C PRO A 260 -23.31 -4.67 21.40
N GLU A 261 -23.26 -5.92 20.94
CA GLU A 261 -23.22 -7.13 21.76
C GLU A 261 -21.81 -7.50 22.27
N GLY A 262 -20.76 -6.82 21.80
CA GLY A 262 -19.37 -7.09 22.15
C GLY A 262 -18.45 -7.20 20.93
N CYS A 263 -17.27 -7.78 21.11
CA CYS A 263 -16.40 -8.09 19.98
C CYS A 263 -17.04 -9.19 19.13
N GLN A 264 -17.05 -9.00 17.82
CA GLN A 264 -17.67 -9.93 16.86
C GLN A 264 -17.04 -11.32 16.98
N ASP A 265 -15.72 -11.39 16.98
CA ASP A 265 -14.99 -12.65 17.08
C ASP A 265 -14.89 -13.14 18.53
N LEU A 266 -14.92 -14.47 18.71
CA LEU A 266 -14.70 -15.06 20.02
C LEU A 266 -13.26 -14.81 20.47
N LYS A 267 -13.09 -14.41 21.73
CA LYS A 267 -11.78 -14.09 22.31
C LYS A 267 -10.77 -15.22 22.10
N GLU A 268 -11.17 -16.46 22.36
CA GLU A 268 -10.33 -17.64 22.21
C GLU A 268 -9.95 -17.92 20.74
N VAL A 269 -10.81 -17.56 19.79
CA VAL A 269 -10.53 -17.67 18.35
C VAL A 269 -9.50 -16.62 17.95
N ASN A 270 -9.68 -15.36 18.36
CA ASN A 270 -8.71 -14.29 18.13
C ASN A 270 -7.34 -14.61 18.74
N GLU A 271 -7.31 -15.09 19.98
CA GLU A 271 -6.07 -15.48 20.65
C GLU A 271 -5.39 -16.66 19.94
N TYR A 272 -6.16 -17.62 19.41
CA TYR A 272 -5.65 -18.73 18.62
C TYR A 272 -5.06 -18.25 17.29
N LEU A 273 -5.80 -17.48 16.50
CA LEU A 273 -5.38 -17.00 15.19
C LEU A 273 -4.15 -16.10 15.31
N SER A 274 -4.10 -15.22 16.31
CA SER A 274 -2.93 -14.38 16.58
C SER A 274 -1.69 -15.19 17.00
N ARG A 275 -1.87 -16.31 17.71
CA ARG A 275 -0.76 -17.15 18.19
C ARG A 275 -0.21 -18.06 17.09
N HIS A 276 -1.09 -18.68 16.31
CA HIS A 276 -0.74 -19.73 15.35
C HIS A 276 -0.66 -19.23 13.91
N MET A 277 -1.18 -18.03 13.62
CA MET A 277 -1.06 -17.32 12.34
C MET A 277 -1.30 -18.23 11.11
N PRO A 278 -2.47 -18.87 10.96
CA PRO A 278 -2.74 -19.71 9.79
C PRO A 278 -2.87 -18.91 8.48
N TYR A 279 -3.10 -17.59 8.61
CA TYR A 279 -3.18 -16.60 7.55
C TYR A 279 -1.81 -16.18 7.00
N ASP A 280 -1.79 -15.50 5.87
CA ASP A 280 -0.57 -14.92 5.28
C ASP A 280 -0.33 -13.48 5.75
N ALA A 281 -1.41 -12.72 6.00
CA ALA A 281 -1.38 -11.35 6.49
C ALA A 281 -2.50 -11.06 7.49
N GLU A 282 -2.35 -9.98 8.25
CA GLU A 282 -3.34 -9.47 9.19
C GLU A 282 -3.61 -7.99 8.89
N GLU A 283 -4.88 -7.59 8.96
CA GLU A 283 -5.27 -6.20 9.04
C GLU A 283 -4.81 -5.64 10.38
N ILE A 284 -3.84 -4.72 10.33
CA ILE A 284 -3.38 -3.95 11.50
C ILE A 284 -3.98 -2.55 11.54
N LEU A 285 -4.67 -2.20 10.46
CA LEU A 285 -5.53 -1.05 10.31
C LEU A 285 -6.76 -1.51 9.51
N GLY A 286 -7.85 -1.82 10.21
CA GLY A 286 -9.15 -2.10 9.63
C GLY A 286 -9.94 -0.83 9.31
N GLY A 287 -11.01 -1.02 8.53
CA GLY A 287 -11.94 0.03 8.13
C GLY A 287 -12.93 0.43 9.22
N TYR A 288 -12.44 1.09 10.25
CA TYR A 288 -13.26 1.58 11.35
C TYR A 288 -13.65 3.03 11.17
N PHE A 289 -14.91 3.37 11.48
CA PHE A 289 -15.33 4.76 11.49
C PHE A 289 -14.66 5.52 12.64
N LYS A 290 -14.71 6.86 12.60
CA LYS A 290 -14.01 7.72 13.60
C LYS A 290 -14.35 7.41 15.05
N GLN A 291 -15.56 6.91 15.32
CA GLN A 291 -16.04 6.58 16.67
C GLN A 291 -15.55 5.20 17.13
N GLU A 292 -15.10 4.36 16.20
CA GLU A 292 -14.62 2.99 16.39
C GLU A 292 -13.09 2.88 16.35
N MET A 293 -12.38 4.01 16.18
CA MET A 293 -10.92 4.08 16.03
C MET A 293 -10.13 3.35 17.11
N PHE A 294 -10.69 3.20 18.31
CA PHE A 294 -10.04 2.44 19.39
C PHE A 294 -9.75 0.98 18.98
N SER A 295 -10.49 0.42 18.02
CA SER A 295 -10.24 -0.91 17.47
C SER A 295 -8.90 -0.99 16.74
N ASN A 296 -8.56 0.03 15.94
CA ASN A 296 -7.23 0.17 15.32
C ASN A 296 -6.13 0.36 16.38
N ASP A 297 -6.39 1.07 17.48
CA ASP A 297 -5.42 1.19 18.58
C ASP A 297 -5.11 -0.18 19.20
N LEU A 298 -6.11 -1.06 19.33
CA LEU A 298 -5.94 -2.43 19.83
C LEU A 298 -5.16 -3.31 18.86
N GLU A 299 -5.42 -3.20 17.55
CA GLU A 299 -4.64 -3.89 16.51
C GLU A 299 -3.16 -3.49 16.54
N ILE A 300 -2.87 -2.19 16.63
CA ILE A 300 -1.51 -1.67 16.73
C ILE A 300 -0.84 -2.16 18.03
N ALA A 301 -1.55 -2.15 19.16
CA ALA A 301 -1.02 -2.67 20.41
C ALA A 301 -0.68 -4.17 20.30
N LYS A 302 -1.54 -4.96 19.63
CA LYS A 302 -1.31 -6.38 19.39
C LYS A 302 -0.11 -6.64 18.48
N LEU A 303 0.06 -5.81 17.45
CA LEU A 303 1.25 -5.83 16.60
C LEU A 303 2.53 -5.56 17.42
N GLN A 304 2.53 -4.56 18.30
CA GLN A 304 3.70 -4.29 19.13
C GLN A 304 4.03 -5.46 20.07
N GLU A 305 3.03 -6.12 20.65
CA GLU A 305 3.21 -7.32 21.47
C GLU A 305 3.84 -8.46 20.65
N SER A 306 3.29 -8.74 19.47
CA SER A 306 3.80 -9.81 18.59
C SER A 306 5.26 -9.61 18.17
N TYR A 307 5.69 -8.38 17.90
CA TYR A 307 7.09 -8.08 17.57
C TYR A 307 8.03 -8.30 18.76
N ARG A 308 7.57 -8.07 20.00
CA ARG A 308 8.34 -8.40 21.21
C ARG A 308 8.47 -9.91 21.42
N GLU A 309 7.50 -10.67 20.93
CA GLU A 309 7.50 -12.14 20.95
C GLU A 309 8.17 -12.76 19.71
N GLU A 310 8.82 -11.96 18.86
CA GLU A 310 9.44 -12.39 17.61
C GLU A 310 8.47 -13.04 16.59
N LYS A 311 7.16 -12.80 16.75
CA LYS A 311 6.11 -13.27 15.85
C LYS A 311 5.84 -12.23 14.76
N ARG A 312 6.54 -12.38 13.63
CA ARG A 312 6.37 -11.52 12.46
C ARG A 312 5.42 -12.15 11.44
N ARG A 313 4.57 -11.33 10.82
CA ARG A 313 3.60 -11.70 9.78
C ARG A 313 3.48 -10.60 8.73
N GLY A 314 2.86 -10.90 7.60
CA GLY A 314 2.46 -9.86 6.65
C GLY A 314 1.46 -8.92 7.31
N ILE A 315 1.54 -7.63 6.99
CA ILE A 315 0.63 -6.61 7.52
C ILE A 315 -0.03 -5.84 6.38
N VAL A 316 -1.28 -5.47 6.57
CA VAL A 316 -2.01 -4.59 5.65
C VAL A 316 -2.80 -3.55 6.43
N GLY A 317 -3.03 -2.41 5.79
CA GLY A 317 -4.09 -1.47 6.15
C GLY A 317 -5.12 -1.43 5.02
N VAL A 318 -6.40 -1.45 5.38
CA VAL A 318 -7.49 -1.58 4.41
C VAL A 318 -8.66 -0.69 4.78
N SER A 319 -9.43 -0.25 3.78
CA SER A 319 -10.51 0.70 4.05
C SER A 319 -11.80 0.08 4.55
N ASP A 320 -12.10 -1.17 4.21
CA ASP A 320 -13.44 -1.77 4.38
C ASP A 320 -14.54 -0.82 3.85
N ALA A 321 -14.25 -0.18 2.71
CA ALA A 321 -15.11 0.88 2.22
C ALA A 321 -16.38 0.32 1.58
N HIS A 322 -17.51 0.81 2.06
CA HIS A 322 -18.84 0.52 1.51
C HIS A 322 -19.35 1.63 0.57
N SER A 323 -18.57 2.70 0.40
CA SER A 323 -18.81 3.72 -0.61
C SER A 323 -17.55 4.49 -0.96
N THR A 324 -17.38 4.86 -2.23
CA THR A 324 -16.27 5.69 -2.71
C THR A 324 -16.53 7.19 -2.62
N GLU A 325 -17.77 7.61 -2.36
CA GLU A 325 -18.21 9.02 -2.49
C GLU A 325 -18.76 9.64 -1.19
N LYS A 326 -18.96 8.86 -0.11
CA LYS A 326 -19.46 9.38 1.18
C LYS A 326 -18.42 10.15 1.99
N GLY A 327 -17.14 10.05 1.62
CA GLY A 327 -16.02 10.67 2.34
C GLY A 327 -15.68 9.96 3.66
N GLU A 328 -16.16 8.73 3.85
CA GLU A 328 -15.94 7.87 4.99
C GLU A 328 -15.23 6.59 4.55
N LEU A 329 -14.24 6.13 5.33
CA LEU A 329 -13.46 4.90 5.13
C LEU A 329 -12.59 4.86 3.86
N PHE A 330 -13.18 5.09 2.69
CA PHE A 330 -12.50 5.02 1.40
C PHE A 330 -11.29 5.97 1.33
N GLY A 331 -10.10 5.39 1.14
CA GLY A 331 -8.83 6.13 1.12
C GLY A 331 -8.28 6.55 2.49
N TRP A 332 -9.02 6.32 3.59
CA TRP A 332 -8.54 6.61 4.94
C TRP A 332 -7.45 5.64 5.36
N TYR A 333 -7.61 4.37 4.99
CA TYR A 333 -6.71 3.28 5.32
C TYR A 333 -6.29 2.59 4.04
N HIS A 334 -5.00 2.29 3.91
CA HIS A 334 -4.46 1.59 2.75
C HIS A 334 -3.10 0.99 3.07
N THR A 335 -2.55 0.25 2.12
CA THR A 335 -1.23 -0.37 2.23
C THR A 335 -0.28 0.21 1.19
N ILE A 336 0.99 0.38 1.57
CA ILE A 336 2.09 0.53 0.61
C ILE A 336 2.91 -0.76 0.64
N VAL A 337 3.09 -1.38 -0.52
CA VAL A 337 3.94 -2.56 -0.69
C VAL A 337 5.20 -2.20 -1.47
N PHE A 338 6.31 -2.88 -1.19
CA PHE A 338 7.58 -2.72 -1.89
C PHE A 338 7.88 -4.01 -2.66
N THR A 339 7.63 -4.01 -3.96
CA THR A 339 7.68 -5.23 -4.81
C THR A 339 8.79 -5.14 -5.86
N LYS A 340 9.33 -6.27 -6.33
CA LYS A 340 10.27 -6.28 -7.47
C LYS A 340 9.55 -6.15 -8.81
N GLU A 341 8.34 -6.68 -8.90
CA GLU A 341 7.52 -6.69 -10.10
C GLU A 341 6.20 -5.96 -9.82
N ALA A 342 5.82 -5.05 -10.72
CA ALA A 342 4.59 -4.27 -10.59
C ALA A 342 3.38 -5.02 -11.16
N ASP A 343 3.08 -6.18 -10.58
CA ASP A 343 1.94 -7.02 -10.91
C ASP A 343 1.27 -7.61 -9.65
N GLY A 344 0.15 -8.31 -9.85
CA GLY A 344 -0.61 -8.93 -8.78
C GLY A 344 0.20 -9.93 -7.93
N ARG A 345 1.11 -10.69 -8.56
CA ARG A 345 1.94 -11.65 -7.84
C ARG A 345 2.99 -10.94 -7.01
N GLY A 346 3.59 -9.88 -7.53
CA GLY A 346 4.50 -9.01 -6.82
C GLY A 346 3.87 -8.40 -5.57
N VAL A 347 2.60 -7.97 -5.63
CA VAL A 347 1.86 -7.48 -4.45
C VAL A 347 1.73 -8.58 -3.39
N ILE A 348 1.27 -9.79 -3.79
CA ILE A 348 1.13 -10.93 -2.88
C ILE A 348 2.48 -11.30 -2.23
N ASP A 349 3.54 -11.39 -3.03
CA ASP A 349 4.87 -11.74 -2.57
C ASP A 349 5.46 -10.68 -1.65
N ALA A 350 5.25 -9.39 -1.93
CA ALA A 350 5.69 -8.32 -1.05
C ALA A 350 5.06 -8.43 0.34
N VAL A 351 3.75 -8.65 0.43
CA VAL A 351 3.06 -8.81 1.72
C VAL A 351 3.53 -10.07 2.45
N LYS A 352 3.61 -11.23 1.76
CA LYS A 352 4.10 -12.49 2.36
C LYS A 352 5.52 -12.39 2.88
N ASN A 353 6.37 -11.63 2.20
CA ASN A 353 7.75 -11.37 2.62
C ASN A 353 7.89 -10.19 3.59
N ARG A 354 6.77 -9.58 4.02
CA ARG A 354 6.70 -8.46 4.98
C ARG A 354 7.28 -7.13 4.47
N TYR A 355 7.32 -6.96 3.15
CA TYR A 355 7.68 -5.72 2.47
C TYR A 355 6.45 -4.82 2.30
N SER A 356 5.76 -4.53 3.40
CA SER A 356 4.56 -3.69 3.41
C SER A 356 4.48 -2.80 4.66
N VAL A 357 3.73 -1.70 4.54
CA VAL A 357 3.32 -0.85 5.66
C VAL A 357 1.84 -0.53 5.53
N ALA A 358 1.16 -0.44 6.67
CA ALA A 358 -0.22 0.02 6.76
C ALA A 358 -0.24 1.53 7.00
N VAL A 359 -1.11 2.25 6.30
CA VAL A 359 -1.21 3.70 6.34
C VAL A 359 -2.61 4.09 6.80
N MET A 360 -2.69 5.02 7.75
CA MET A 360 -3.90 5.72 8.17
C MET A 360 -3.74 7.21 7.88
N HIS A 361 -4.70 7.78 7.16
CA HIS A 361 -4.73 9.21 6.84
C HIS A 361 -6.17 9.71 6.86
N LEU A 362 -6.64 10.05 8.07
CA LEU A 362 -7.99 10.54 8.28
C LEU A 362 -8.18 11.96 7.71
N PRO A 363 -9.42 12.31 7.31
CA PRO A 363 -9.70 13.65 6.79
C PRO A 363 -9.34 14.74 7.80
N GLY A 364 -8.43 15.62 7.40
CA GLY A 364 -7.98 16.76 8.21
C GLY A 364 -6.85 16.45 9.20
N GLU A 365 -6.33 15.22 9.20
CA GLU A 365 -5.30 14.77 10.14
C GLU A 365 -3.95 14.50 9.45
N THR A 366 -2.92 14.30 10.25
CA THR A 366 -1.62 13.85 9.76
C THR A 366 -1.67 12.38 9.36
N MET A 367 -0.86 12.01 8.38
CA MET A 367 -0.69 10.60 8.00
C MET A 367 0.12 9.84 9.05
N HIS A 368 -0.37 8.67 9.45
CA HIS A 368 0.27 7.72 10.34
C HIS A 368 0.59 6.44 9.57
N ILE A 369 1.82 5.92 9.71
CA ILE A 369 2.29 4.74 8.98
C ILE A 369 2.86 3.74 9.98
N TYR A 370 2.44 2.47 9.85
CA TYR A 370 2.79 1.38 10.76
C TYR A 370 3.43 0.22 10.01
N GLY A 371 4.46 -0.37 10.61
CA GLY A 371 5.22 -1.50 10.06
C GLY A 371 6.63 -1.57 10.61
N GLU A 372 7.52 -2.27 9.91
CA GLU A 372 8.94 -2.28 10.30
C GLU A 372 9.55 -0.87 10.11
N PHE A 373 10.36 -0.45 11.10
CA PHE A 373 10.81 0.95 11.21
C PHE A 373 11.47 1.50 9.94
N ARG A 374 12.28 0.68 9.26
CA ARG A 374 12.98 1.09 8.04
C ARG A 374 12.00 1.38 6.88
N PHE A 375 10.95 0.56 6.74
CA PHE A 375 9.90 0.76 5.74
C PHE A 375 9.02 1.97 6.08
N VAL A 376 8.74 2.20 7.37
CA VAL A 376 7.99 3.38 7.83
C VAL A 376 8.72 4.68 7.46
N LYS A 377 10.05 4.75 7.69
CA LYS A 377 10.86 5.91 7.28
C LYS A 377 10.79 6.16 5.78
N TYR A 378 10.96 5.11 4.98
CA TYR A 378 10.92 5.23 3.52
C TYR A 378 9.53 5.61 3.01
N ALA A 379 8.48 5.02 3.55
CA ALA A 379 7.09 5.34 3.21
C ALA A 379 6.73 6.80 3.53
N HIS A 380 7.21 7.35 4.66
CA HIS A 380 7.04 8.79 4.95
C HIS A 380 7.76 9.68 3.93
N PHE A 381 8.97 9.30 3.51
CA PHE A 381 9.67 10.01 2.44
C PHE A 381 8.87 9.96 1.13
N LEU A 382 8.35 8.79 0.75
CA LEU A 382 7.53 8.63 -0.46
C LEU A 382 6.23 9.43 -0.37
N ALA A 383 5.52 9.39 0.75
CA ALA A 383 4.29 10.15 0.98
C ALA A 383 4.53 11.66 0.85
N ALA A 384 5.68 12.15 1.29
CA ALA A 384 6.03 13.55 1.19
C ALA A 384 6.55 13.96 -0.20
N ASN A 385 7.31 13.11 -0.89
CA ASN A 385 8.12 13.51 -2.04
C ASN A 385 7.77 12.82 -3.37
N TYR A 386 7.22 11.61 -3.34
CA TYR A 386 6.93 10.79 -4.52
C TYR A 386 5.42 10.73 -4.82
N PHE A 387 4.64 10.23 -3.85
CA PHE A 387 3.20 10.00 -4.01
C PHE A 387 2.38 11.24 -4.40
N PRO A 388 2.73 12.49 -4.02
CA PRO A 388 1.92 13.63 -4.43
C PRO A 388 1.80 13.84 -5.95
N LEU A 389 2.86 13.62 -6.72
CA LEU A 389 2.80 13.71 -8.19
C LEU A 389 2.27 12.42 -8.83
N HIS A 390 2.63 11.28 -8.24
CA HIS A 390 2.07 9.99 -8.60
C HIS A 390 0.54 10.01 -8.54
N ASP A 391 -0.03 10.47 -7.42
CA ASP A 391 -1.47 10.50 -7.20
C ASP A 391 -2.18 11.47 -8.17
N GLU A 392 -1.52 12.55 -8.62
CA GLU A 392 -2.05 13.41 -9.69
C GLU A 392 -2.13 12.68 -11.05
N MET A 393 -1.11 11.89 -11.39
CA MET A 393 -1.10 11.06 -12.60
C MET A 393 -2.18 9.97 -12.53
N CYS A 394 -2.31 9.31 -11.38
CA CYS A 394 -3.35 8.33 -11.12
C CYS A 394 -4.75 8.98 -11.21
N ALA A 395 -4.90 10.21 -10.69
CA ALA A 395 -6.15 10.94 -10.77
C ALA A 395 -6.61 11.13 -12.22
N GLU A 396 -5.71 11.56 -13.11
CA GLU A 396 -5.99 11.70 -14.53
C GLU A 396 -6.45 10.39 -15.16
N GLU A 397 -5.74 9.29 -14.88
CA GLU A 397 -6.11 7.97 -15.36
C GLU A 397 -7.47 7.50 -14.83
N GLY A 398 -7.73 7.64 -13.53
CA GLY A 398 -8.99 7.24 -12.92
C GLY A 398 -10.19 8.05 -13.44
N TYR A 399 -10.02 9.34 -13.75
CA TYR A 399 -11.07 10.11 -14.44
C TYR A 399 -11.38 9.53 -15.82
N LEU A 400 -10.36 9.11 -16.57
CA LEU A 400 -10.55 8.52 -17.89
C LEU A 400 -11.14 7.11 -17.83
N MET A 401 -10.75 6.30 -16.83
CA MET A 401 -11.38 5.02 -16.53
C MET A 401 -12.87 5.19 -16.27
N TYR A 402 -13.26 6.12 -15.40
CA TYR A 402 -14.67 6.41 -15.13
C TYR A 402 -15.42 6.83 -16.39
N ARG A 403 -14.84 7.72 -17.21
CA ARG A 403 -15.46 8.16 -18.48
C ARG A 403 -15.59 7.02 -19.49
N TYR A 404 -14.59 6.16 -19.59
CA TYR A 404 -14.62 4.99 -20.45
C TYR A 404 -15.79 4.08 -20.07
N TRP A 405 -15.89 3.69 -18.79
CA TRP A 405 -16.95 2.81 -18.31
C TRP A 405 -18.34 3.47 -18.41
N SER A 406 -18.53 4.65 -17.80
CA SER A 406 -19.83 5.35 -17.76
C SER A 406 -20.32 5.80 -19.15
N GLY A 407 -19.40 6.03 -20.08
CA GLY A 407 -19.67 6.32 -21.48
C GLY A 407 -19.96 5.08 -22.34
N ASN A 408 -20.16 3.91 -21.73
CA ASN A 408 -20.37 2.63 -22.40
C ASN A 408 -19.23 2.30 -23.39
N LYS A 409 -18.01 2.20 -22.85
CA LYS A 409 -16.75 1.99 -23.58
C LYS A 409 -16.43 3.14 -24.55
N ASP A 410 -16.42 4.38 -24.04
CA ASP A 410 -16.15 5.59 -24.84
C ASP A 410 -14.79 5.46 -25.58
N PRO A 411 -14.77 5.45 -26.92
CA PRO A 411 -13.54 5.27 -27.70
C PRO A 411 -12.54 6.40 -27.51
N LYS A 412 -12.99 7.62 -27.19
CA LYS A 412 -12.09 8.76 -26.93
C LYS A 412 -11.38 8.58 -25.59
N ALA A 413 -12.09 8.14 -24.56
CA ALA A 413 -11.48 7.84 -23.27
C ALA A 413 -10.46 6.69 -23.39
N ALA A 414 -10.78 5.65 -24.17
CA ALA A 414 -9.86 4.55 -24.45
C ALA A 414 -8.58 5.00 -25.17
N GLU A 415 -8.67 5.93 -26.11
CA GLU A 415 -7.49 6.51 -26.77
C GLU A 415 -6.64 7.35 -25.81
N MET A 416 -7.28 8.13 -24.93
CA MET A 416 -6.55 8.91 -23.93
C MET A 416 -5.83 7.99 -22.93
N LEU A 417 -6.46 6.91 -22.49
CA LEU A 417 -5.85 5.89 -21.63
C LEU A 417 -4.62 5.25 -22.29
N ARG A 418 -4.69 4.92 -23.59
CA ARG A 418 -3.54 4.45 -24.38
C ARG A 418 -2.35 5.41 -24.36
N ILE A 419 -2.61 6.71 -24.38
CA ILE A 419 -1.55 7.73 -24.43
C ILE A 419 -0.84 7.87 -23.08
N ILE A 420 -1.56 7.73 -21.98
CA ILE A 420 -1.03 7.97 -20.63
C ILE A 420 -0.57 6.71 -19.90
N GLN A 421 -0.86 5.52 -20.43
CA GLN A 421 -0.44 4.25 -19.83
C GLN A 421 1.07 4.25 -19.54
N GLY A 422 1.45 3.81 -18.34
CA GLY A 422 2.84 3.69 -17.89
C GLY A 422 3.44 4.99 -17.37
N GLN A 423 2.67 6.08 -17.27
CA GLN A 423 3.17 7.37 -16.81
C GLN A 423 3.72 7.32 -15.37
N THR A 424 3.10 6.54 -14.47
CA THR A 424 3.59 6.40 -13.09
C THR A 424 4.89 5.60 -13.04
N ALA A 425 4.99 4.55 -13.86
CA ALA A 425 6.21 3.76 -14.00
C ALA A 425 7.36 4.57 -14.62
N GLU A 426 7.07 5.44 -15.61
CA GLU A 426 8.05 6.36 -16.17
C GLU A 426 8.51 7.40 -15.14
N TYR A 427 7.56 7.96 -14.38
CA TYR A 427 7.89 8.87 -13.30
C TYR A 427 8.77 8.21 -12.24
N TYR A 428 8.44 7.00 -11.78
CA TYR A 428 9.26 6.24 -10.84
C TYR A 428 10.69 6.02 -11.38
N ARG A 429 10.82 5.56 -12.63
CA ARG A 429 12.14 5.39 -13.28
C ARG A 429 12.94 6.68 -13.36
N SER A 430 12.29 7.84 -13.45
CA SER A 430 12.98 9.14 -13.52
C SER A 430 13.57 9.57 -12.17
N VAL A 431 12.95 9.17 -11.05
CA VAL A 431 13.40 9.51 -9.69
C VAL A 431 14.26 8.39 -9.07
N PHE A 432 14.33 7.22 -9.68
CA PHE A 432 15.14 6.09 -9.22
C PHE A 432 16.57 6.14 -9.79
N GLY A 433 17.59 6.00 -8.94
CA GLY A 433 19.00 5.94 -9.32
C GLY A 433 19.34 4.60 -9.96
N LYS A 434 20.15 4.61 -11.02
CA LYS A 434 20.65 3.38 -11.66
C LYS A 434 22.10 3.13 -11.28
#